data_AF-V7HUW5-F1
#
_entry.id   AF-V7HUW5-F1
#
_cell.length_a   1.000
_cell.length_b   1.000
_cell.length_c   1.000
_cell.angle_alpha   90.00
_cell.angle_beta   90.00
_cell.angle_gamma   90.00
#
_symmetry.space_group_name_H-M   'P 1'
#
loop_
_entity.id
_entity.type
_entity.pdbx_description
1 polymer ?
#
loop_
_entity_poly.entity_id
_entity_poly.type
_entity_poly.pdbx_seq_one_letter_code
_entity_poly.pdbx_strand_id
1 'polypeptide(L)'
;MRRLRGNILYSAVLILGLFALVFAGQTVVYQAEIRAKQAIIQEDKALVLYNLARQNNIANQVQLKFNIGTVERQGDKYLVTLKNKRRFTYTVPQ
;
A
#
# COMPACT_ATOMS: atom_id res chain seq x y z
N MET A 1 30.89 39.81 -25.26
CA MET A 1 30.52 38.37 -25.28
C MET A 1 30.50 37.67 -23.91
N ARG A 2 31.29 38.06 -22.90
CA ARG A 2 31.28 37.41 -21.55
C ARG A 2 29.94 37.49 -20.80
N ARG A 3 29.20 38.61 -20.88
CA ARG A 3 27.89 38.78 -20.22
C ARG A 3 26.77 37.89 -20.79
N LEU A 4 26.75 37.66 -22.11
CA LEU A 4 25.76 36.77 -22.75
C LEU A 4 25.93 35.32 -22.28
N ARG A 5 27.17 34.82 -22.17
CA ARG A 5 27.46 33.47 -21.66
C ARG A 5 27.07 33.29 -20.19
N GLY A 6 27.26 34.32 -19.36
CA GLY A 6 26.82 34.31 -17.95
C GLY A 6 25.30 34.25 -17.79
N ASN A 7 24.56 35.00 -18.61
CA ASN A 7 23.09 34.98 -18.59
C ASN A 7 22.54 33.63 -19.06
N ILE A 8 23.15 33.00 -20.08
CA ILE A 8 22.74 31.67 -20.56
C ILE A 8 22.98 30.62 -19.48
N LEU A 9 24.15 30.62 -18.83
CA LEU A 9 24.45 29.69 -17.73
C LEU A 9 23.50 29.88 -16.54
N TYR A 10 23.20 31.13 -16.17
CA TYR A 10 22.26 31.42 -15.09
C TYR A 10 20.85 30.94 -15.41
N SER A 11 20.36 31.17 -16.64
CA SER A 11 19.06 30.68 -17.08
C SER A 11 18.99 29.14 -17.14
N ALA A 12 20.08 28.47 -17.56
CA ALA A 12 20.14 27.01 -17.58
C ALA A 12 20.08 26.42 -16.16
N VAL A 13 20.80 27.03 -15.19
CA VAL A 13 20.75 26.61 -13.79
C VAL A 13 19.36 26.83 -13.19
N LEU A 14 18.70 27.95 -13.48
CA LEU A 14 17.32 28.19 -13.05
C LEU A 14 16.35 27.15 -13.62
N ILE A 15 16.45 26.85 -14.92
CA ILE A 15 15.61 25.83 -15.57
C ILE A 15 15.86 24.46 -14.94
N LEU A 16 17.11 24.08 -14.70
CA LEU A 16 17.45 22.83 -14.02
C LEU A 16 16.90 22.79 -12.59
N GLY A 17 16.95 23.91 -11.86
CA GLY A 17 16.36 24.02 -10.52
C GLY A 17 14.84 23.84 -10.55
N LEU A 18 14.16 24.42 -11.53
CA LEU A 18 12.72 24.23 -11.73
C LEU A 18 12.37 22.78 -12.05
N PHE A 19 13.12 22.14 -12.95
CA PHE A 19 12.96 20.71 -13.23
C PHE A 19 13.18 19.87 -11.99
N ALA A 20 14.25 20.12 -11.23
CA ALA A 20 14.52 19.39 -9.99
C ALA A 20 13.35 19.50 -8.99
N LEU A 21 12.73 20.68 -8.88
CA LEU A 21 11.59 20.90 -8.01
C LEU A 21 10.34 20.13 -8.50
N VAL A 22 10.08 20.15 -9.80
CA VAL A 22 8.98 19.37 -10.42
C VAL A 22 9.19 17.86 -10.20
N PHE A 23 10.40 17.35 -10.44
CA PHE A 23 10.72 15.93 -10.24
C PHE A 23 10.63 15.52 -8.77
N ALA A 24 11.08 16.37 -7.85
CA ALA A 24 10.94 16.13 -6.43
C ALA A 24 9.46 16.05 -6.02
N GLY A 25 8.64 16.99 -6.51
CA GLY A 25 7.20 16.99 -6.28
C GLY A 25 6.51 15.73 -6.82
N GLN A 26 6.80 15.34 -8.07
CA GLN A 26 6.25 14.12 -8.65
C GLN A 26 6.65 12.87 -7.86
N THR A 27 7.90 12.80 -7.41
CA THR A 27 8.38 11.66 -6.62
C THR A 27 7.58 11.49 -5.32
N VAL A 28 7.26 12.59 -4.63
CA VAL A 28 6.42 12.56 -3.42
C VAL A 28 5.02 12.05 -3.73
N VAL A 29 4.40 12.55 -4.81
CA VAL A 29 3.06 12.12 -5.23
C VAL A 29 3.04 10.63 -5.58
N TYR A 30 3.98 10.15 -6.40
CA TYR A 30 4.07 8.74 -6.75
C TYR A 30 4.31 7.84 -5.54
N GLN A 31 5.12 8.28 -4.58
CA GLN A 31 5.31 7.53 -3.32
C GLN A 31 4.01 7.43 -2.53
N ALA A 32 3.22 8.51 -2.47
CA ALA A 32 1.91 8.47 -1.81
C ALA A 32 0.94 7.52 -2.52
N GLU A 33 0.88 7.57 -3.84
CA GLU A 33 0.04 6.67 -4.65
C GLU A 33 0.44 5.20 -4.48
N ILE A 34 1.74 4.89 -4.48
CA ILE A 34 2.23 3.52 -4.25
C ILE A 34 1.78 3.03 -2.87
N ARG A 35 1.91 3.87 -1.83
CA ARG A 35 1.47 3.50 -0.48
C ARG A 35 -0.04 3.28 -0.41
N ALA A 36 -0.83 4.12 -1.07
CA ALA A 36 -2.28 3.98 -1.13
C ALA A 36 -2.69 2.68 -1.86
N LYS A 37 -2.10 2.41 -3.03
CA LYS A 37 -2.35 1.17 -3.79
C LYS A 37 -1.92 -0.07 -2.99
N GLN A 38 -0.80 0.00 -2.27
CA GLN A 38 -0.37 -1.09 -1.39
C GLN A 38 -1.35 -1.33 -0.23
N ALA A 39 -1.97 -0.29 0.31
CA ALA A 39 -2.99 -0.45 1.34
C ALA A 39 -4.23 -1.17 0.79
N ILE A 40 -4.73 -0.75 -0.38
CA ILE A 40 -5.87 -1.39 -1.07
C ILE A 40 -5.57 -2.86 -1.35
N ILE A 41 -4.42 -3.17 -1.95
CA ILE A 41 -4.03 -4.56 -2.26
C ILE A 41 -3.98 -5.44 -1.01
N GLN A 42 -3.61 -4.87 0.15
CA GLN A 42 -3.56 -5.64 1.39
C GLN A 42 -4.94 -5.87 1.99
N GLU A 43 -5.82 -4.88 1.91
CA GLU A 43 -7.22 -5.01 2.30
C GLU A 43 -7.93 -6.06 1.43
N ASP A 44 -7.74 -6.03 0.12
CA ASP A 44 -8.29 -7.03 -0.81
C ASP A 44 -7.80 -8.44 -0.47
N LYS A 45 -6.50 -8.62 -0.18
CA LYS A 45 -5.95 -9.91 0.25
C LYS A 45 -6.59 -10.39 1.54
N ALA A 46 -6.81 -9.48 2.49
CA ALA A 46 -7.43 -9.82 3.76
C ALA A 46 -8.91 -10.23 3.58
N LEU A 47 -9.63 -9.52 2.71
CA LEU A 47 -11.01 -9.85 2.34
C LEU A 47 -11.12 -11.21 1.64
N VAL A 48 -10.20 -11.53 0.73
CA VAL A 48 -10.14 -12.86 0.09
C VAL A 48 -9.95 -13.97 1.12
N LEU A 49 -9.02 -13.79 2.07
CA LEU A 49 -8.82 -14.77 3.15
C LEU A 49 -10.04 -14.93 4.04
N TYR A 50 -10.69 -13.82 4.40
CA TYR A 50 -11.94 -13.81 5.14
C TYR A 50 -13.03 -14.59 4.39
N ASN A 51 -13.25 -14.28 3.12
CA ASN A 51 -14.28 -14.92 2.30
C ASN A 51 -14.02 -16.42 2.14
N LEU A 52 -12.76 -16.82 1.91
CA LEU A 52 -12.38 -18.23 1.85
C LEU A 52 -12.66 -18.94 3.19
N ALA A 53 -12.28 -18.34 4.31
CA ALA A 53 -12.50 -18.92 5.63
C ALA A 53 -14.00 -19.03 5.97
N ARG A 54 -14.79 -18.03 5.58
CA ARG A 54 -16.24 -18.02 5.73
C ARG A 54 -16.90 -19.10 4.87
N GLN A 55 -16.54 -19.20 3.60
CA GLN A 55 -17.06 -20.23 2.69
C GLN A 55 -16.73 -21.65 3.15
N ASN A 56 -15.53 -21.86 3.72
CA ASN A 56 -15.12 -23.15 4.26
C ASN A 56 -15.68 -23.44 5.66
N ASN A 57 -16.53 -22.57 6.23
CA ASN A 57 -17.14 -22.73 7.55
C ASN A 57 -16.15 -23.17 8.64
N ILE A 58 -15.02 -22.47 8.74
CA ILE A 58 -14.02 -22.82 9.74
C ILE A 58 -14.63 -22.80 11.15
N ALA A 59 -14.34 -23.84 11.92
CA ALA A 59 -14.78 -23.93 13.30
C ALA A 59 -14.09 -22.87 14.16
N ASN A 60 -14.68 -22.57 15.31
CA ASN A 60 -14.11 -21.62 16.25
C ASN A 60 -12.72 -22.09 16.71
N GLN A 61 -11.78 -21.16 16.91
CA GLN A 61 -10.37 -21.39 17.29
C GLN A 61 -9.56 -22.20 16.27
N VAL A 62 -10.10 -22.43 15.07
CA VAL A 62 -9.35 -23.05 13.97
C VAL A 62 -8.65 -21.96 13.16
N GLN A 63 -7.36 -22.17 12.94
CA GLN A 63 -6.54 -21.32 12.08
C GLN A 63 -6.27 -22.03 10.74
N LEU A 64 -6.62 -21.37 9.64
CA LEU A 64 -6.20 -21.76 8.31
C LEU A 64 -4.98 -20.96 7.88
N LYS A 65 -4.02 -21.65 7.26
CA LYS A 65 -2.80 -21.06 6.72
C LYS A 65 -2.82 -21.12 5.20
N PHE A 66 -2.67 -19.95 4.59
CA PHE A 66 -2.61 -19.76 3.14
C PHE A 66 -1.27 -19.17 2.74
N ASN A 67 -0.95 -19.19 1.45
CA ASN A 67 0.27 -18.59 0.94
C ASN A 67 0.31 -17.05 1.14
N ILE A 68 -0.83 -16.38 1.28
CA ILE A 68 -0.88 -14.91 1.45
C ILE A 68 -0.97 -14.47 2.92
N GLY A 69 -1.28 -15.38 3.84
CA GLY A 69 -1.47 -15.09 5.25
C GLY A 69 -2.19 -16.22 5.98
N THR A 70 -2.61 -15.96 7.21
CA THR A 70 -3.43 -16.86 8.02
C THR A 70 -4.76 -16.20 8.35
N VAL A 71 -5.77 -17.01 8.61
CA VAL A 71 -7.08 -16.57 9.09
C VAL A 71 -7.54 -17.50 10.20
N GLU A 72 -8.00 -16.92 11.29
CA GLU A 72 -8.45 -17.64 12.47
C GLU A 72 -9.85 -17.15 12.83
N ARG A 73 -10.75 -18.07 13.19
CA ARG A 73 -12.05 -17.70 13.75
C ARG A 73 -11.97 -17.60 15.26
N GLN A 74 -12.37 -16.46 15.81
CA GLN A 74 -12.48 -16.21 17.25
C GLN A 74 -13.90 -15.74 17.56
N GLY A 75 -14.77 -16.69 17.91
CA GLY A 75 -16.19 -16.45 18.17
C GLY A 75 -16.93 -15.93 16.94
N ASP A 76 -17.39 -14.68 17.04
CA ASP A 76 -18.13 -13.91 16.04
C ASP A 76 -17.22 -13.15 15.06
N LYS A 77 -15.89 -13.32 15.18
CA LYS A 77 -14.90 -12.59 14.39
C LYS A 77 -13.95 -13.52 13.65
N TYR A 78 -13.43 -13.01 12.54
CA TYR A 78 -12.33 -13.57 11.78
C TYR A 78 -11.12 -12.66 11.90
N LEU A 79 -10.03 -13.19 12.44
CA LEU A 79 -8.75 -12.52 12.57
C LEU A 79 -7.86 -12.96 11.41
N VAL A 80 -7.61 -12.03 10.48
CA VAL A 80 -6.79 -12.25 9.30
C VAL A 80 -5.41 -11.62 9.53
N THR A 81 -4.35 -12.41 9.42
CA THR A 81 -2.96 -11.94 9.52
C THR A 81 -2.24 -12.20 8.20
N LEU A 82 -1.87 -11.14 7.49
CA LEU A 82 -1.12 -11.24 6.24
C LEU A 82 0.35 -11.59 6.50
N LYS A 83 1.07 -12.06 5.47
CA LYS A 83 2.51 -12.36 5.55
C LYS A 83 3.38 -11.19 6.03
N ASN A 84 2.97 -9.95 5.70
CA ASN A 84 3.65 -8.74 6.17
C ASN A 84 3.30 -8.37 7.62
N LYS A 85 2.67 -9.29 8.38
CA LYS A 85 2.24 -9.15 9.77
C LYS A 85 1.13 -8.12 10.01
N ARG A 86 0.56 -7.50 8.97
CA ARG A 86 -0.64 -6.67 9.13
C ARG A 86 -1.84 -7.54 9.45
N ARG A 87 -2.66 -7.05 10.37
CA ARG A 87 -3.82 -7.75 10.90
C ARG A 87 -5.09 -6.99 10.53
N PHE A 88 -6.12 -7.74 10.19
CA PHE A 88 -7.45 -7.27 9.87
C PHE A 88 -8.45 -8.10 10.66
N THR A 89 -9.54 -7.47 11.09
CA THR A 89 -10.60 -8.13 11.85
C THR A 89 -11.92 -7.91 11.13
N TYR A 90 -12.61 -8.99 10.81
CA TYR A 90 -13.91 -8.96 10.17
C TYR A 90 -14.93 -9.61 11.09
N THR A 91 -16.01 -8.90 11.40
CA THR A 91 -17.14 -9.44 12.18
C THR A 91 -18.06 -10.21 11.24
N VAL A 92 -18.59 -11.34 11.70
CA VAL A 92 -19.62 -12.09 10.96
C VAL A 92 -20.91 -11.26 10.97
N PRO A 93 -21.48 -10.92 9.80
CA PRO A 93 -22.82 -10.35 9.75
C PRO A 93 -23.80 -11.36 10.34
N GLN A 94 -24.61 -10.93 11.30
CA GLN A 94 -25.69 -11.73 11.88
C GLN A 94 -26.72 -12.11 10.81
#